data_AF-A0A850WA70-F1
#
_entry.id   AF-A0A850WA70-F1
#
_cell.length_a   1.000
_cell.length_b   1.000
_cell.length_c   1.000
_cell.angle_alpha   90.00
_cell.angle_beta   90.00
_cell.angle_gamma   90.00
#
_symmetry.space_group_name_H-M   'P 1'
#
loop_
_entity.id
_entity.type
_entity.pdbx_description
1 polymer ?
#
loop_
_entity_poly.entity_id
_entity_poly.type
_entity_poly.pdbx_seq_one_letter_code
_entity_poly.pdbx_strand_id
1 'polypeptide(L)'
;AREEEEEEEERWLDALEKGELDDNGELKKEVDESLLTARQKALLHKQQSQPLLELPMGYKAKELTEEMLVKREERARKRRLQAAKKAEENKNQTIERLTKTNKAKVKTLRERKAKQAPCPVVHYCNAIDRITVSFPAGM
;
A
#
# COMPACT_ATOMS: atom_id res chain seq x y z
N ALA A 1 16.56 -2.44 -22.02
CA ALA A 1 15.61 -2.90 -20.99
C ALA A 1 16.33 -3.11 -19.66
N ARG A 2 16.97 -4.27 -19.41
CA ARG A 2 17.65 -4.52 -18.12
C ARG A 2 18.84 -3.60 -17.84
N GLU A 3 19.68 -3.36 -18.85
CA GLU A 3 20.85 -2.47 -18.74
C GLU A 3 20.43 -0.99 -18.56
N GLU A 4 19.31 -0.57 -19.17
CA GLU A 4 18.78 0.80 -19.03
C GLU A 4 18.19 1.03 -17.63
N GLU A 5 17.54 0.01 -17.06
CA GLU A 5 17.03 0.02 -15.68
C GLU A 5 18.17 0.07 -14.66
N GLU A 6 19.25 -0.69 -14.88
CA GLU A 6 20.43 -0.70 -14.01
C GLU A 6 21.16 0.66 -14.03
N GLU A 7 21.31 1.29 -15.20
CA GLU A 7 21.86 2.64 -15.30
C GLU A 7 20.94 3.72 -14.68
N GLU A 8 19.62 3.57 -14.80
CA GLU A 8 18.66 4.49 -14.17
C GLU A 8 18.71 4.37 -12.64
N GLU A 9 18.82 3.16 -12.11
CA GLU A 9 19.02 2.90 -10.69
C GLU A 9 20.34 3.50 -10.19
N GLU A 10 21.44 3.34 -10.93
CA GLU A 10 22.75 3.88 -10.53
C GLU A 10 22.75 5.42 -10.50
N ARG A 11 22.14 6.07 -11.50
CA ARG A 11 21.94 7.53 -11.51
C ARG A 11 21.03 8.00 -10.36
N TRP A 12 20.01 7.22 -10.03
CA TRP A 12 19.13 7.53 -8.92
C TRP A 12 19.85 7.40 -7.57
N LEU A 13 20.73 6.41 -7.41
CA LEU A 13 21.55 6.23 -6.20
C LEU A 13 22.58 7.34 -6.02
N ASP A 14 23.26 7.78 -7.09
CA ASP A 14 24.22 8.88 -7.04
C ASP A 14 23.56 10.22 -6.66
N ALA A 15 22.38 10.51 -7.21
CA ALA A 15 21.61 11.70 -6.85
C ALA A 15 21.07 11.65 -5.40
N LEU A 16 20.76 10.45 -4.90
CA LEU A 16 20.39 10.24 -3.50
C LEU A 16 21.58 10.52 -2.57
N GLU A 17 22.78 10.06 -2.90
CA GLU A 17 24.01 10.32 -2.12
C GLU A 17 24.38 11.81 -2.10
N LYS A 18 24.18 12.51 -3.23
CA LYS A 18 24.42 13.96 -3.36
C LYS A 18 23.32 14.84 -2.77
N GLY A 19 22.15 14.29 -2.46
CA GLY A 19 21.01 15.03 -1.94
C GLY A 19 20.33 15.94 -2.98
N GLU A 20 20.40 15.59 -4.26
CA GLU A 20 19.84 16.36 -5.39
C GLU A 20 18.46 15.89 -5.83
N LEU A 21 17.87 14.91 -5.13
CA LEU A 21 16.48 14.50 -5.34
C LEU A 21 15.51 15.63 -4.93
N ASP A 22 14.39 15.71 -5.63
CA ASP A 22 13.34 16.66 -5.28
C ASP A 22 12.58 16.25 -3.99
N ASP A 23 11.65 17.09 -3.52
CA ASP A 23 10.81 16.82 -2.34
C ASP A 23 9.99 15.52 -2.45
N ASN A 24 9.89 14.95 -3.65
CA ASN A 24 9.17 13.72 -3.95
C ASN A 24 10.10 12.50 -4.09
N GLY A 25 11.42 12.68 -4.00
CA GLY A 25 12.42 11.62 -4.15
C GLY A 25 12.67 11.22 -5.60
N GLU A 26 12.25 12.03 -6.57
CA GLU A 26 12.51 11.81 -7.99
C GLU A 26 13.74 12.60 -8.46
N LEU A 27 14.42 12.07 -9.48
CA LEU A 27 15.44 12.82 -10.21
C LEU A 27 14.79 14.06 -10.82
N LYS A 28 15.45 15.20 -10.66
CA LYS A 28 14.99 16.48 -11.23
C LYS A 28 14.98 16.38 -12.75
N LYS A 29 13.78 16.22 -13.33
CA LYS A 29 13.60 16.13 -14.78
C LYS A 29 13.93 17.49 -15.40
N GLU A 30 14.80 17.49 -16.41
CA GLU A 30 15.00 18.65 -17.26
C GLU A 30 13.67 18.98 -17.95
N VAL A 31 13.14 20.17 -17.67
CA VAL A 31 11.86 20.62 -18.23
C VAL A 31 12.14 21.29 -19.56
N ASP A 32 11.69 20.65 -20.65
CA ASP A 32 11.76 21.28 -21.97
C ASP A 32 10.87 22.53 -22.02
N GLU A 33 11.51 23.69 -22.03
CA GLU A 33 10.85 24.98 -22.04
C GLU A 33 9.97 25.18 -23.27
N SER A 34 10.25 24.49 -24.39
CA SER A 34 9.45 24.61 -25.62
C SER A 34 8.01 24.13 -25.41
N LEU A 35 7.81 23.11 -24.57
CA LEU A 35 6.53 22.48 -24.25
C LEU A 35 5.73 23.23 -23.18
N LEU A 36 6.35 24.19 -22.49
CA LEU A 36 5.67 24.96 -21.44
C LEU A 36 4.71 26.00 -22.03
N THR A 37 3.59 26.21 -21.35
CA THR A 37 2.68 27.32 -21.69
C THR A 37 3.33 28.65 -21.33
N ALA A 38 2.94 29.76 -22.00
CA ALA A 38 3.51 31.09 -21.75
C ALA A 38 3.47 31.49 -20.26
N ARG A 39 2.42 31.11 -19.53
CA ARG A 39 2.32 31.32 -18.07
C ARG A 39 3.35 30.52 -17.28
N GLN A 40 3.58 29.26 -17.65
CA GLN A 40 4.57 28.40 -17.02
C GLN A 40 6.00 28.87 -17.35
N LYS A 41 6.29 29.24 -18.60
CA LYS A 41 7.56 29.87 -19.00
C LYS A 41 7.82 31.15 -18.20
N ALA A 42 6.81 31.99 -18.02
CA ALA A 42 6.94 33.22 -17.23
C ALA A 42 7.25 32.95 -15.75
N LEU A 43 6.69 31.90 -15.15
CA LEU A 43 7.00 31.51 -13.76
C LEU A 43 8.42 30.96 -13.62
N LEU A 44 8.89 30.18 -14.59
CA LEU A 44 10.25 29.62 -14.61
C LEU A 44 11.30 30.73 -14.79
N HIS A 45 11.09 31.61 -15.75
CA HIS A 45 12.00 32.72 -16.06
C HIS A 45 12.04 33.79 -14.95
N LYS A 46 10.96 33.92 -14.16
CA LYS A 46 10.94 34.79 -12.96
C LYS A 46 11.93 34.34 -11.87
N GLN A 47 12.36 33.07 -11.86
CA GLN A 47 13.46 32.62 -11.01
C GLN A 47 14.85 32.91 -11.59
N GLN A 48 14.96 33.14 -12.91
CA GLN A 48 16.24 33.05 -13.62
C GLN A 48 16.76 34.39 -14.16
N SER A 49 15.92 35.39 -14.42
CA SER A 49 16.42 36.64 -15.01
C SER A 49 15.71 37.90 -14.52
N GLN A 50 16.48 38.97 -14.54
CA GLN A 50 16.32 40.30 -13.92
C GLN A 50 16.96 40.39 -12.52
N PRO A 51 17.97 41.27 -12.31
CA PRO A 51 18.25 41.76 -10.97
C PRO A 51 17.00 42.53 -10.56
N LEU A 52 16.18 41.88 -9.73
CA LEU A 52 14.94 42.44 -9.24
C LEU A 52 15.29 43.75 -8.54
N LEU A 53 14.92 44.91 -9.10
CA LEU A 53 15.02 46.15 -8.34
C LEU A 53 14.16 45.96 -7.09
N GLU A 54 14.83 45.80 -5.95
CA GLU A 54 14.17 45.62 -4.66
C GLU A 54 13.32 46.85 -4.39
N LEU A 55 12.01 46.68 -4.47
CA LEU A 55 11.09 47.69 -3.97
C LEU A 55 11.38 47.87 -2.47
N PRO A 56 11.43 49.09 -1.92
CA PRO A 56 11.66 49.37 -0.49
C PRO A 56 10.57 48.84 0.47
N MET A 57 9.78 47.87 0.03
CA MET A 57 8.93 47.07 0.87
C MET A 57 9.86 46.11 1.61
N GLY A 58 10.14 46.37 2.89
CA GLY A 58 11.01 45.54 3.73
C GLY A 58 10.65 44.06 3.63
N TYR A 59 11.30 43.36 2.71
CA TYR A 59 11.00 41.99 2.36
C TYR A 59 11.62 41.12 3.45
N LYS A 60 10.82 40.80 4.46
CA LYS A 60 11.16 39.69 5.34
C LYS A 60 11.04 38.45 4.48
N ALA A 61 12.17 37.94 3.97
CA ALA A 61 12.28 36.58 3.49
C ALA A 61 11.50 35.73 4.48
N LYS A 62 10.48 35.03 4.00
CA LYS A 62 9.64 34.20 4.86
C LYS A 62 10.53 33.03 5.28
N GLU A 63 11.35 33.25 6.30
CA GLU A 63 12.06 32.20 7.00
C GLU A 63 11.02 31.14 7.31
N LEU A 64 11.32 29.91 6.93
CA LEU A 64 10.49 28.77 7.22
C LEU A 64 10.49 28.61 8.74
N THR A 65 9.61 29.36 9.42
CA THR A 65 9.56 29.38 10.87
C THR A 65 9.25 27.96 11.33
N GLU A 66 9.86 27.55 12.43
CA GLU A 66 9.75 26.21 12.99
C GLU A 66 8.27 25.77 13.15
N GLU A 67 7.38 26.73 13.45
CA GLU A 67 5.94 26.49 13.50
C GLU A 67 5.32 26.03 12.16
N MET A 68 5.82 26.50 11.02
CA MET A 68 5.33 26.07 9.70
C MET A 68 5.77 24.65 9.35
N LEU A 69 6.98 24.25 9.77
CA LEU A 69 7.47 22.87 9.66
C LEU A 69 6.64 21.92 10.51
N VAL A 70 6.38 22.28 11.77
CA VAL A 70 5.53 21.50 12.68
C VAL A 70 4.12 21.33 12.10
N LYS A 71 3.53 22.39 11.54
CA LYS A 71 2.19 22.34 10.93
C LYS A 71 2.14 21.48 9.67
N ARG A 72 3.23 21.43 8.90
CA ARG A 72 3.39 20.53 7.75
C ARG A 72 3.49 19.07 8.21
N GLU A 73 4.32 18.81 9.21
CA GLU A 73 4.53 17.47 9.78
C GLU A 73 3.24 16.91 10.39
N GLU A 74 2.49 17.74 11.14
CA GLU A 74 1.22 17.34 11.74
C GLU A 74 0.18 16.97 10.66
N ARG A 75 0.10 17.76 9.58
CA ARG A 75 -0.78 17.47 8.44
C ARG A 75 -0.36 16.18 7.73
N ALA A 76 0.94 15.95 7.56
CA ALA A 76 1.46 14.72 6.98
C ALA A 76 1.14 13.50 7.87
N ARG A 77 1.33 13.62 9.19
CA ARG A 77 0.95 12.60 10.18
C ARG A 77 -0.54 12.27 10.13
N LYS A 78 -1.42 13.28 10.07
CA LYS A 78 -2.86 13.10 9.98
C LYS A 78 -3.27 12.35 8.70
N ARG A 79 -2.66 12.69 7.56
CA ARG A 79 -2.87 11.98 6.28
C ARG A 79 -2.39 10.53 6.35
N ARG A 80 -1.20 10.28 6.91
CA ARG A 80 -0.66 8.92 7.12
C ARG A 80 -1.59 8.07 8.00
N LEU A 81 -2.08 8.63 9.11
CA LEU A 81 -2.99 7.93 10.02
C LEU A 81 -4.33 7.59 9.34
N GLN A 82 -4.89 8.52 8.55
CA GLN A 82 -6.13 8.28 7.82
C GLN A 82 -5.96 7.18 6.76
N ALA A 83 -4.84 7.19 6.02
CA ALA A 83 -4.54 6.15 5.04
C ALA A 83 -4.37 4.78 5.70
N ALA A 84 -3.64 4.70 6.82
CA ALA A 84 -3.47 3.47 7.59
C ALA A 84 -4.81 2.93 8.11
N LYS A 85 -5.64 3.78 8.72
CA LYS A 85 -6.97 3.40 9.21
C LYS A 85 -7.86 2.86 8.09
N LYS A 86 -7.87 3.53 6.93
CA LYS A 86 -8.67 3.11 5.77
C LYS A 86 -8.18 1.77 5.21
N ALA A 87 -6.86 1.55 5.16
CA ALA A 87 -6.28 0.29 4.72
C ALA A 87 -6.67 -0.87 5.65
N GLU A 88 -6.60 -0.65 6.97
CA GLU A 88 -7.00 -1.65 7.96
C GLU A 88 -8.51 -1.94 7.92
N GLU A 89 -9.34 -0.91 7.78
CA GLU A 89 -10.78 -1.07 7.63
C GLU A 89 -11.15 -1.86 6.36
N ASN A 90 -10.53 -1.56 5.22
CA ASN A 90 -10.71 -2.34 3.99
C ASN A 90 -10.27 -3.80 4.15
N LYS A 91 -9.16 -4.05 4.86
CA LYS A 91 -8.70 -5.40 5.20
C LYS A 91 -9.74 -6.11 6.06
N ASN A 92 -10.26 -5.47 7.09
CA ASN A 92 -11.27 -6.01 7.99
C ASN A 92 -12.60 -6.29 7.28
N GLN A 93 -13.06 -5.40 6.40
CA GLN A 93 -14.25 -5.63 5.58
C GLN A 93 -14.09 -6.85 4.66
N THR A 94 -12.89 -7.04 4.10
CA THR A 94 -12.60 -8.22 3.27
C THR A 94 -12.60 -9.50 4.10
N ILE A 95 -11.97 -9.48 5.28
CA ILE A 95 -12.00 -10.59 6.24
C ILE A 95 -13.44 -10.91 6.64
N GLU A 96 -14.25 -9.91 6.99
CA GLU A 96 -15.65 -10.12 7.37
C GLU A 96 -16.43 -10.73 6.20
N ARG A 97 -16.30 -10.19 4.99
CA ARG A 97 -17.01 -10.70 3.80
C ARG A 97 -16.70 -12.18 3.55
N LEU A 98 -15.42 -12.56 3.62
CA LEU A 98 -14.96 -13.94 3.42
C LEU A 98 -15.35 -14.86 4.57
N THR A 99 -15.25 -14.41 5.82
CA THR A 99 -15.54 -15.25 7.00
C THR A 99 -17.04 -15.40 7.24
N LYS A 100 -17.86 -14.39 6.95
CA LYS A 100 -19.34 -14.43 7.12
C LYS A 100 -20.00 -15.38 6.14
N THR A 101 -19.57 -15.39 4.87
CA THR A 101 -20.02 -16.38 3.88
C THR A 101 -19.53 -17.79 4.23
N ASN A 102 -18.32 -17.94 4.77
CA ASN A 102 -17.82 -19.24 5.21
C ASN A 102 -18.56 -19.77 6.44
N LYS A 103 -18.89 -18.95 7.45
CA LYS A 103 -19.63 -19.38 8.65
C LYS A 103 -20.99 -19.99 8.29
N ALA A 104 -21.70 -19.42 7.32
CA ALA A 104 -22.97 -19.99 6.85
C ALA A 104 -22.78 -21.35 6.14
N LYS A 105 -21.77 -21.48 5.27
CA LYS A 105 -21.45 -22.76 4.58
C LYS A 105 -20.94 -23.83 5.54
N VAL A 106 -20.15 -23.48 6.55
CA VAL A 106 -19.65 -24.43 7.55
C VAL A 106 -20.79 -24.94 8.44
N LYS A 107 -21.73 -24.07 8.85
CA LYS A 107 -22.91 -24.50 9.61
C LYS A 107 -23.76 -25.50 8.83
N THR A 108 -24.04 -25.23 7.55
CA THR A 108 -24.84 -26.15 6.71
C THR A 108 -24.10 -27.46 6.43
N LEU A 109 -22.78 -27.43 6.23
CA LEU A 109 -21.99 -28.66 6.04
C LEU A 109 -21.95 -29.51 7.33
N ARG A 110 -21.82 -28.88 8.50
CA ARG A 110 -21.85 -29.56 9.80
C ARG A 110 -23.22 -30.17 10.09
N GLU A 111 -24.30 -29.46 9.79
CA GLU A 111 -25.67 -30.00 9.89
C GLU A 111 -25.91 -31.15 8.89
N ARG A 112 -25.38 -31.07 7.67
CA ARG A 112 -25.42 -32.19 6.71
C ARG A 112 -24.66 -33.40 7.21
N LYS A 113 -23.51 -33.21 7.85
CA LYS A 113 -22.71 -34.29 8.46
C LYS A 113 -23.43 -34.90 9.67
N ALA A 114 -24.16 -34.10 10.44
CA ALA A 114 -24.96 -34.56 11.58
C ALA A 114 -26.27 -35.26 11.17
N LYS A 115 -26.78 -35.01 9.95
CA LYS A 115 -28.00 -35.61 9.40
C LYS A 115 -27.74 -36.71 8.37
N GLN A 116 -26.51 -37.21 8.24
CA GLN A 116 -26.31 -38.40 7.43
C GLN A 116 -27.13 -39.54 8.06
N ALA A 117 -28.08 -40.07 7.29
CA ALA A 117 -28.82 -41.26 7.69
C ALA A 117 -27.81 -42.37 8.04
N PRO A 118 -28.07 -43.19 9.08
CA PRO A 118 -27.19 -44.30 9.42
C PRO A 118 -27.09 -45.22 8.19
N CYS A 119 -25.96 -45.13 7.49
CA CYS A 119 -25.58 -46.05 6.44
C CYS A 119 -24.92 -47.26 7.12
N PRO A 120 -25.33 -48.50 6.80
CA PRO A 120 -24.65 -49.67 7.31
C PRO A 120 -23.22 -49.72 6.74
N VAL A 121 -22.22 -49.54 7.61
CA VAL A 121 -20.80 -49.55 7.22
C VAL A 121 -20.07 -50.74 7.86
N VAL A 122 -19.31 -51.48 7.05
CA VAL A 122 -18.39 -52.52 7.51
C VAL A 122 -17.14 -51.85 8.07
N HIS A 123 -16.74 -52.20 9.30
CA HIS A 123 -15.51 -51.66 9.89
C HIS A 123 -14.41 -52.71 9.87
N TYR A 124 -13.26 -52.33 9.31
CA TYR A 124 -12.02 -53.10 9.35
C TYR A 124 -11.08 -52.48 10.38
N CYS A 125 -10.53 -53.29 11.28
CA CYS A 125 -9.53 -52.88 12.24
C CYS A 125 -8.36 -53.87 12.23
N ASN A 126 -7.15 -53.35 12.02
CA ASN A 126 -5.91 -54.13 12.05
C ASN A 126 -5.06 -53.64 13.23
N ALA A 127 -5.06 -54.41 14.31
CA ALA A 127 -4.20 -54.21 15.46
C ALA A 127 -3.05 -55.22 15.43
N ILE A 128 -1.96 -54.90 16.13
CA ILE A 128 -0.74 -55.73 16.20
C ILE A 128 -1.06 -57.18 16.62
N ASP A 129 -2.02 -57.34 17.55
CA ASP A 129 -2.40 -58.65 18.06
C ASP A 129 -3.48 -59.35 17.24
N ARG A 130 -4.31 -58.60 16.49
CA ARG A 130 -5.44 -59.17 15.74
C ARG A 130 -6.02 -58.26 14.67
N ILE A 131 -6.47 -58.89 13.60
CA ILE A 131 -7.31 -58.29 12.56
C ILE A 131 -8.78 -58.65 12.80
N THR A 132 -9.67 -57.66 12.79
CA THR A 132 -11.12 -57.84 13.00
C THR A 132 -11.93 -57.08 11.95
N VAL A 133 -13.01 -57.71 11.50
CA VAL A 133 -14.03 -57.12 10.61
C VAL A 133 -15.37 -57.19 11.31
N SER A 134 -16.05 -56.05 11.46
CA SER A 134 -17.40 -55.98 12.03
C SER A 134 -18.42 -55.53 10.99
N PHE A 135 -19.56 -56.23 10.96
CA PHE A 135 -20.66 -55.99 10.04
C PHE A 135 -21.81 -55.31 10.79
N PRO A 136 -22.52 -54.37 10.15
CA PRO A 136 -23.72 -53.78 10.72
C PRO A 136 -24.84 -54.81 10.80
N ALA A 137 -25.74 -54.66 11.77
CA ALA A 137 -26.85 -55.58 11.98
C ALA A 137 -27.81 -55.57 10.77
N GLY A 138 -28.09 -56.75 10.22
CA GLY A 138 -29.00 -56.91 9.08
C GLY A 138 -28.36 -56.86 7.69
N MET A 139 -27.01 -56.94 7.59
CA MET A 139 -26.33 -57.39 6.36
C MET A 139 -26.45 -58.90 6.18
#